data_AF-A0A0S8GZE7-F1
#
_entry.id   AF-A0A0S8GZE7-F1
#
_cell.length_a   1.000
_cell.length_b   1.000
_cell.length_c   1.000
_cell.angle_alpha   90.00
_cell.angle_beta   90.00
_cell.angle_gamma   90.00
#
_symmetry.space_group_name_H-M   'P 1'
#
loop_
_entity.id
_entity.type
_entity.pdbx_description
1 polymer ?
#
loop_
_entity_poly.entity_id
_entity_poly.type
_entity_poly.pdbx_seq_one_letter_code
_entity_poly.pdbx_strand_id
1 'polypeptide(L)'
;MSNGGNDIKVTAYQIGNYVNVRSAESISKTLDSFNKLDGCLFMKQMFQYCGQKYSILKVVKNFFDEYRYKMYKTRSPLYILDGLICDGDVDELAHRCDRSCYLLWHGNWLEKA
;
A
#
# COMPACT_ATOMS: atom_id res chain seq x y z
N MET A 1 25.73 -20.50 -7.34
CA MET A 1 26.19 -19.41 -6.45
C MET A 1 24.96 -18.92 -5.70
N SER A 2 24.81 -19.39 -4.47
CA SER A 2 23.71 -19.10 -3.57
C SER A 2 23.85 -17.67 -3.02
N ASN A 3 22.76 -16.91 -2.96
CA ASN A 3 22.19 -16.46 -1.68
C ASN A 3 21.07 -15.42 -1.85
N GLY A 4 19.97 -15.67 -1.13
CA GLY A 4 19.36 -14.61 -0.33
C GLY A 4 18.22 -13.81 -0.93
N GLY A 5 17.34 -14.43 -1.71
CA GLY A 5 15.98 -13.91 -1.85
C GLY A 5 15.26 -14.16 -0.53
N ASN A 6 15.28 -13.19 0.38
CA ASN A 6 14.52 -13.24 1.61
C ASN A 6 13.05 -13.42 1.21
N ASP A 7 12.51 -14.63 1.39
CA ASP A 7 11.09 -14.93 1.16
C ASP A 7 10.29 -14.10 2.17
N ILE A 8 10.00 -12.85 1.80
CA ILE A 8 9.11 -12.02 2.58
C ILE A 8 7.78 -12.75 2.55
N LYS A 9 7.41 -13.35 3.69
CA LYS A 9 6.13 -14.01 3.91
C LYS A 9 5.02 -13.13 3.34
N VAL A 10 4.55 -13.47 2.14
CA VAL A 10 3.33 -12.86 1.59
C VAL A 10 2.19 -13.42 2.41
N THR A 11 1.91 -12.80 3.55
CA THR A 11 0.73 -13.09 4.35
C THR A 11 -0.48 -12.63 3.56
N ALA A 12 -1.17 -13.57 2.94
CA ALA A 12 -2.43 -13.30 2.26
C ALA A 12 -3.51 -12.98 3.32
N TYR A 13 -3.71 -11.69 3.62
CA TYR A 13 -4.84 -11.26 4.44
C TYR A 13 -6.16 -11.42 3.67
N GLN A 14 -7.23 -11.75 4.38
CA GLN A 14 -8.57 -11.89 3.82
C GLN A 14 -9.44 -10.67 4.17
N ILE A 15 -10.48 -10.43 3.37
CA ILE A 15 -11.47 -9.40 3.65
C ILE A 15 -12.05 -9.60 5.06
N GLY A 16 -12.18 -8.53 5.82
CA GLY A 16 -12.65 -8.54 7.21
C GLY A 16 -11.60 -8.93 8.25
N ASN A 17 -10.40 -9.38 7.86
CA ASN A 17 -9.29 -9.53 8.81
C ASN A 17 -8.86 -8.16 9.33
N TYR A 18 -8.49 -8.10 10.61
CA TYR A 18 -7.81 -6.93 11.15
C TYR A 18 -6.30 -7.06 11.00
N VAL A 19 -5.67 -5.95 10.67
CA VAL A 19 -4.23 -5.80 10.52
C VAL A 19 -3.77 -4.52 11.21
N ASN A 20 -2.54 -4.52 11.72
CA ASN A 20 -1.86 -3.29 12.12
C ASN A 20 -1.01 -2.82 10.95
N VAL A 21 -1.00 -1.51 10.70
CA VAL A 21 0.00 -0.90 9.84
C VAL A 21 1.31 -0.88 10.64
N ARG A 22 2.40 -1.37 10.04
CA ARG A 22 3.72 -1.36 10.67
C ARG A 22 4.18 0.05 11.01
N SER A 23 5.23 0.15 11.84
CA SER A 23 5.83 1.43 12.18
C SER A 23 6.40 2.15 10.94
N ALA A 24 6.42 3.48 10.99
CA ALA A 24 7.03 4.31 9.96
C ALA A 24 8.47 3.89 9.66
N GLU A 25 9.28 3.65 10.70
CA GLU A 25 10.67 3.21 10.56
C GLU A 25 10.79 1.87 9.81
N SER A 26 9.94 0.89 10.15
CA SER A 26 9.95 -0.41 9.48
C SER A 26 9.54 -0.29 8.02
N ILE A 27 8.55 0.55 7.71
CA ILE A 27 8.06 0.76 6.34
C ILE A 27 9.13 1.49 5.52
N SER A 28 9.72 2.57 6.04
CA SER A 28 10.75 3.34 5.35
C SER A 28 11.94 2.48 4.91
N LYS A 29 12.32 1.47 5.70
CA LYS A 29 13.38 0.50 5.32
C LYS A 29 13.04 -0.39 4.13
N THR A 30 11.76 -0.47 3.73
CA THR A 30 11.30 -1.26 2.58
C THR A 30 11.19 -0.45 1.29
N LEU A 31 11.27 0.88 1.37
CA LEU A 31 11.02 1.75 0.23
C LEU A 31 12.28 1.97 -0.60
N ASP A 32 12.11 2.04 -1.92
CA ASP A 32 13.13 2.49 -2.85
C ASP A 32 13.29 4.03 -2.85
N SER A 33 14.18 4.54 -3.69
CA SER A 33 14.45 5.99 -3.82
C SER A 33 13.24 6.81 -4.30
N PHE A 34 12.18 6.16 -4.77
CA PHE A 34 10.93 6.80 -5.21
C PHE A 34 9.77 6.54 -4.24
N ASN A 35 10.08 6.16 -2.99
CA ASN A 35 9.11 5.79 -1.97
C ASN A 35 8.20 4.61 -2.37
N LYS A 36 8.71 3.65 -3.15
CA LYS A 36 7.93 2.50 -3.61
C LYS A 36 8.45 1.19 -3.07
N LEU A 37 7.55 0.22 -2.96
CA LEU A 37 7.88 -1.20 -2.81
C LEU A 37 7.12 -1.99 -3.87
N ASP A 38 7.82 -2.77 -4.70
CA ASP A 38 7.25 -3.51 -5.83
C ASP A 38 6.40 -2.65 -6.79
N GLY A 39 6.72 -1.36 -6.89
CA GLY A 39 5.99 -0.37 -7.68
C GLY A 39 4.75 0.23 -6.99
N CYS A 40 4.41 -0.19 -5.77
CA CYS A 40 3.38 0.41 -4.94
C CYS A 40 3.95 1.62 -4.18
N LEU A 41 3.44 2.81 -4.45
CA LEU A 41 3.88 4.06 -3.83
C LEU A 41 3.37 4.16 -2.38
N PHE A 42 4.27 4.50 -1.46
CA PHE A 42 3.94 4.89 -0.09
C PHE A 42 3.92 6.43 -0.02
N MET A 43 2.72 7.01 0.02
CA MET A 43 2.54 8.46 0.02
C MET A 43 2.82 9.06 1.41
N LYS A 44 3.26 10.31 1.46
CA LYS A 44 3.54 11.04 2.72
C LYS A 44 2.37 11.00 3.71
N GLN A 45 1.15 11.19 3.23
CA GLN A 45 -0.05 11.11 4.08
C GLN A 45 -0.25 9.73 4.73
N MET A 46 0.30 8.65 4.18
CA MET A 46 0.13 7.30 4.72
C MET A 46 0.85 7.11 6.06
N PHE A 47 1.88 7.92 6.35
CA PHE A 47 2.61 7.85 7.63
C PHE A 47 1.72 8.11 8.85
N GLN A 48 0.64 8.89 8.70
CA GLN A 48 -0.28 9.18 9.80
C GLN A 48 -0.99 7.91 10.32
N TYR A 49 -1.12 6.88 9.48
CA TYR A 49 -1.81 5.64 9.80
C TYR A 49 -0.88 4.54 10.37
N CYS A 50 0.44 4.77 10.39
CA CYS A 50 1.41 3.82 10.93
C CYS A 50 1.14 3.51 12.41
N GLY A 51 1.27 2.24 12.80
CA GLY A 51 1.04 1.78 14.17
C GLY A 51 -0.44 1.66 14.57
N GLN A 52 -1.38 1.92 13.65
CA GLN A 52 -2.81 1.82 13.90
C GLN A 52 -3.43 0.55 13.31
N LYS A 53 -4.60 0.15 13.82
CA LYS A 53 -5.32 -1.08 13.46
C LYS A 53 -6.48 -0.78 12.53
N TYR A 54 -6.60 -1.54 11.44
CA TYR A 54 -7.69 -1.43 10.46
C TYR A 54 -8.16 -2.80 9.98
N SER A 55 -9.37 -2.86 9.40
CA SER A 55 -9.88 -4.04 8.73
C SER A 55 -9.55 -4.01 7.23
N ILE A 56 -9.35 -5.19 6.64
CA ILE A 56 -9.18 -5.33 5.19
C ILE A 56 -10.54 -5.18 4.52
N LEU A 57 -10.72 -4.10 3.74
CA LEU A 57 -11.91 -3.87 2.93
C LEU A 57 -11.85 -4.68 1.63
N LYS A 58 -10.68 -4.73 0.97
CA LYS A 58 -10.52 -5.41 -0.32
C LYS A 58 -9.10 -5.90 -0.56
N VAL A 59 -8.98 -7.02 -1.28
CA VAL A 59 -7.72 -7.49 -1.85
C VAL A 59 -7.66 -7.10 -3.32
N VAL A 60 -6.63 -6.33 -3.70
CA VAL A 60 -6.41 -5.80 -5.04
C VAL A 60 -5.37 -6.65 -5.74
N LYS A 61 -5.80 -7.34 -6.81
CA LYS A 61 -4.94 -8.16 -7.69
C LYS A 61 -4.78 -7.55 -9.08
N ASN A 62 -5.76 -6.75 -9.50
CA ASN A 62 -5.78 -6.03 -10.75
C ASN A 62 -6.13 -4.57 -10.49
N PHE A 63 -5.47 -3.66 -11.18
CA PHE A 63 -5.63 -2.22 -11.06
C PHE A 63 -5.80 -1.62 -12.46
N PHE A 64 -6.82 -0.79 -12.64
CA PHE A 64 -7.05 -0.08 -13.89
C PHE A 64 -6.36 1.28 -13.82
N ASP A 65 -5.37 1.49 -14.68
CA ASP A 65 -4.75 2.79 -14.90
C ASP A 65 -5.59 3.56 -15.91
N GLU A 66 -6.29 4.58 -15.42
CA GLU A 66 -7.19 5.38 -16.22
C GLU A 66 -6.48 6.28 -17.21
N TYR A 67 -5.29 6.78 -16.86
CA TYR A 67 -4.50 7.63 -17.76
C TYR A 67 -4.03 6.83 -18.98
N ARG A 68 -3.64 5.57 -18.75
CA ARG A 68 -3.17 4.67 -19.82
C ARG A 68 -4.26 3.80 -20.43
N TYR A 69 -5.48 3.85 -19.91
CA TYR A 69 -6.60 2.98 -20.28
C TYR A 69 -6.21 1.49 -20.31
N LYS A 70 -5.52 1.03 -19.25
CA LYS A 70 -4.94 -0.33 -19.21
C LYS A 70 -5.15 -1.01 -17.86
N MET A 71 -5.47 -2.30 -17.90
CA MET A 71 -5.50 -3.15 -16.72
C MET A 71 -4.09 -3.70 -16.42
N TYR A 72 -3.65 -3.53 -15.18
CA TYR A 72 -2.40 -4.06 -14.66
C TYR A 72 -2.66 -5.13 -13.62
N LYS A 73 -1.89 -6.20 -13.65
CA LYS A 73 -1.84 -7.19 -12.57
C LYS A 73 -0.76 -6.76 -11.57
N THR A 74 -1.06 -6.77 -10.28
CA THR A 74 -0.10 -6.42 -9.25
C THR A 74 0.97 -7.51 -9.11
N ARG A 75 2.21 -7.12 -8.76
CA ARG A 75 3.32 -8.08 -8.53
C ARG A 75 3.07 -8.92 -7.28
N SER A 76 2.50 -8.27 -6.27
CA SER A 76 2.09 -8.82 -4.98
C SER A 76 0.64 -8.40 -4.68
N PRO A 77 -0.10 -9.10 -3.80
CA PRO A 77 -1.40 -8.62 -3.37
C PRO A 77 -1.28 -7.26 -2.69
N LEU A 78 -2.08 -6.30 -3.16
CA LEU A 78 -2.29 -5.03 -2.48
C LEU A 78 -3.61 -5.06 -1.72
N TYR A 79 -3.76 -4.18 -0.75
CA TYR A 79 -4.90 -4.15 0.15
C TYR A 79 -5.50 -2.75 0.20
N ILE A 80 -6.83 -2.69 0.30
CA ILE A 80 -7.54 -1.49 0.71
C ILE A 80 -7.93 -1.72 2.17
N LEU A 81 -7.56 -0.78 3.03
CA LEU A 81 -7.96 -0.75 4.43
C LEU A 81 -9.23 0.10 4.56
N ASP A 82 -10.14 -0.33 5.43
CA ASP A 82 -11.41 0.34 5.62
C ASP A 82 -11.23 1.78 6.12
N GLY A 83 -11.96 2.72 5.51
CA GLY A 83 -11.91 4.15 5.82
C GLY A 83 -10.65 4.92 5.36
N LEU A 84 -9.63 4.26 4.80
CA LEU A 84 -8.38 4.92 4.42
C LEU A 84 -8.39 5.39 2.97
N ILE A 85 -8.66 6.69 2.79
CA ILE A 85 -8.70 7.38 1.50
C ILE A 85 -7.63 8.47 1.41
N CYS A 86 -7.25 8.78 0.18
CA CYS A 86 -6.35 9.88 -0.17
C CYS A 86 -7.04 11.21 0.12
N ASP A 87 -6.36 12.07 0.87
CA ASP A 87 -6.82 13.42 1.20
C ASP A 87 -6.66 14.43 0.04
N GLY A 88 -6.06 14.01 -1.08
CA GLY A 88 -5.84 14.81 -2.28
C GLY A 88 -4.57 15.67 -2.26
N ASP A 89 -3.82 15.71 -1.15
CA ASP A 89 -2.55 16.42 -1.06
C ASP A 89 -1.40 15.50 -1.52
N VAL A 90 -0.89 15.78 -2.71
CA VAL A 90 0.08 14.94 -3.43
C VAL A 90 1.21 15.85 -3.93
N ASP A 91 2.45 15.54 -3.53
CA ASP A 91 3.62 16.40 -3.74
C ASP A 91 3.86 16.77 -5.22
N GLU A 92 3.46 15.90 -6.17
CA GLU A 92 3.64 16.13 -7.61
C GLU A 92 2.51 16.95 -8.27
N LEU A 93 1.42 17.27 -7.56
CA LEU A 93 0.28 18.00 -8.11
C LEU A 93 0.27 19.47 -7.65
N ALA A 94 0.01 20.39 -8.58
CA ALA A 94 -0.10 21.82 -8.27
C ALA A 94 -1.35 22.18 -7.45
N HIS A 95 -2.36 21.32 -7.45
CA HIS A 95 -3.64 21.53 -6.80
C HIS A 95 -4.10 20.26 -6.09
N ARG A 96 -4.90 20.45 -5.02
CA ARG A 96 -5.52 19.36 -4.29
C ARG A 96 -6.48 18.58 -5.19
N CYS A 97 -6.48 17.26 -5.07
CA CYS A 97 -7.33 16.37 -5.85
C CYS A 97 -8.59 15.95 -5.07
N ASP A 98 -9.78 16.16 -5.63
CA ASP A 98 -11.06 15.82 -4.97
C ASP A 98 -11.52 14.37 -5.19
N ARG A 99 -10.69 13.56 -5.85
CA ARG A 99 -11.05 12.23 -6.33
C ARG A 99 -11.27 11.19 -5.22
N SER A 100 -10.75 11.44 -4.01
CA SER A 100 -10.97 10.61 -2.82
C SER A 100 -10.65 9.11 -3.04
N CYS A 101 -9.53 8.82 -3.71
CA CYS A 101 -9.11 7.45 -4.01
C CYS A 101 -8.77 6.65 -2.75
N TYR A 102 -9.08 5.35 -2.72
CA TYR A 102 -8.58 4.48 -1.67
C TYR A 102 -7.05 4.39 -1.70
N LEU A 103 -6.44 4.37 -0.51
CA LEU A 103 -5.01 4.12 -0.35
C LEU A 103 -4.70 2.63 -0.55
N LEU A 104 -3.68 2.33 -1.36
CA LEU A 104 -3.24 0.95 -1.60
C LEU A 104 -2.09 0.59 -0.66
N TRP A 105 -2.24 -0.53 0.03
CA TRP A 105 -1.30 -1.00 1.03
C TRP A 105 -0.61 -2.27 0.55
N HIS A 106 0.71 -2.26 0.53
CA HIS A 106 1.49 -3.46 0.29
C HIS A 106 1.44 -4.40 1.51
N GLY A 107 1.33 -5.72 1.29
CA GLY A 107 1.23 -6.70 2.39
C GLY A 107 2.38 -6.62 3.41
N ASN A 108 3.59 -6.25 2.95
CA ASN A 108 4.78 -6.10 3.81
C ASN A 108 4.70 -4.89 4.77
N TRP A 109 3.76 -3.96 4.56
CA TRP A 109 3.52 -2.84 5.47
C TRP A 109 2.49 -3.18 6.53
N LEU A 110 1.94 -4.39 6.50
CA LEU A 110 0.90 -4.86 7.40
C LEU A 110 1.43 -6.02 8.25
N GLU A 111 0.83 -6.17 9.42
CA GLU A 111 1.02 -7.32 10.29
C GLU A 111 -0.34 -7.78 10.85
N LYS A 112 -0.43 -9.06 11.22
CA LYS A 112 -1.64 -9.60 11.83
C LYS A 112 -1.86 -8.92 13.18
N ALA A 113 -3.08 -8.42 13.41
CA ALA A 113 -3.44 -7.69 14.61
C ALA A 113 -4.01 -8.57 15.73
#